data_AF-A0A1M3CSC8-F1
#
_entry.id   AF-A0A1M3CSC8-F1
#
_cell.length_a   1.000
_cell.length_b   1.000
_cell.length_c   1.000
_cell.angle_alpha   90.00
_cell.angle_beta   90.00
_cell.angle_gamma   90.00
#
_symmetry.space_group_name_H-M   'P 1'
#
loop_
_entity.id
_entity.type
_entity.pdbx_description
1 polymer ?
#
loop_
_entity_poly.entity_id
_entity_poly.type
_entity_poly.pdbx_seq_one_letter_code
_entity_poly.pdbx_strand_id
1 'polypeptide(L)'
;MSFMLALKAFFKAWKEPLKAQAFLNETEKKIEVQSKDHSHLRLLALLQQSGRLIDFFKEDIHDFTDAQVGAAVRQIHQDCGKSLEELVTIRPLMPEKEGSTVSVPKGYDPAAIKVSGKIKGEPPYTGVVVHQGWKAHKRSLPSKIGEDASEILMPAEIEVKNG
;
A
#
# COMPACT_ATOMS: atom_id res chain seq x y z
N MET A 1 -20.14 0.39 -36.19
CA MET A 1 -19.05 -0.15 -37.03
C MET A 1 -19.66 -0.90 -38.22
N SER A 2 -19.18 -0.67 -39.44
CA SER A 2 -19.72 -1.33 -40.64
C SER A 2 -19.26 -2.80 -40.71
N PHE A 3 -20.19 -3.74 -40.88
CA PHE A 3 -19.92 -5.19 -40.97
C PHE A 3 -18.88 -5.54 -42.05
N MET A 4 -18.90 -4.82 -43.19
CA MET A 4 -17.90 -4.99 -44.26
C MET A 4 -16.48 -4.64 -43.83
N LEU A 5 -16.31 -3.69 -42.90
CA LEU A 5 -14.99 -3.30 -42.41
C LEU A 5 -14.42 -4.37 -41.48
N ALA A 6 -15.25 -4.95 -40.61
CA ALA A 6 -14.87 -6.05 -39.74
C ALA A 6 -14.45 -7.30 -40.53
N LEU A 7 -15.21 -7.65 -41.58
CA LEU A 7 -14.88 -8.78 -42.45
C LEU A 7 -13.54 -8.58 -43.17
N LYS A 8 -13.27 -7.37 -43.69
CA LYS A 8 -11.97 -7.04 -44.31
C LYS A 8 -10.81 -7.11 -43.34
N ALA A 9 -11.00 -6.63 -42.10
CA ALA A 9 -9.99 -6.73 -41.05
C ALA A 9 -9.69 -8.19 -40.68
N PHE A 10 -10.73 -9.02 -40.56
CA PHE A 10 -10.61 -10.45 -40.29
C PHE A 10 -9.82 -11.20 -41.37
N PHE A 11 -10.17 -11.02 -42.65
CA PHE A 11 -9.43 -11.64 -43.75
C PHE A 11 -7.98 -11.15 -43.84
N LYS A 12 -7.70 -9.89 -43.49
CA LYS A 12 -6.35 -9.34 -43.45
C LYS A 12 -5.52 -9.96 -42.32
N ALA A 13 -6.11 -10.14 -41.13
CA ALA A 13 -5.47 -10.81 -40.01
C ALA A 13 -5.16 -12.28 -40.32
N TRP A 14 -6.06 -12.98 -41.01
CA TRP A 14 -5.83 -14.36 -41.43
C TRP A 14 -4.68 -14.50 -42.45
N LYS A 15 -4.56 -13.56 -43.40
CA LYS A 15 -3.45 -13.56 -44.38
C LYS A 15 -2.09 -13.23 -43.76
N GLU A 16 -2.06 -12.45 -42.68
CA GLU A 16 -0.84 -11.96 -42.04
C GLU A 16 -0.82 -12.28 -40.54
N PRO A 17 -0.78 -13.57 -40.15
CA PRO A 17 -0.98 -13.99 -38.76
C PRO A 17 0.12 -13.46 -37.82
N LEU A 18 1.37 -13.39 -38.28
CA LEU A 18 2.47 -12.84 -37.47
C LEU A 18 2.32 -11.35 -37.17
N LYS A 19 1.78 -10.56 -38.12
CA LYS A 19 1.54 -9.13 -37.89
C LYS A 19 0.30 -8.91 -37.04
N ALA A 20 -0.73 -9.74 -37.20
CA ALA A 20 -1.89 -9.74 -36.32
C ALA A 20 -1.46 -10.07 -34.88
N GLN A 21 -0.62 -11.08 -34.69
CA GLN A 21 -0.04 -11.42 -33.39
C GLN A 21 0.81 -10.28 -32.83
N ALA A 22 1.67 -9.66 -33.63
CA ALA A 22 2.46 -8.51 -33.19
C ALA A 22 1.57 -7.31 -32.79
N PHE A 23 0.52 -7.01 -33.56
CA PHE A 23 -0.45 -5.96 -33.25
C PHE A 23 -1.23 -6.25 -31.96
N LEU A 24 -1.67 -7.51 -31.77
CA LEU A 24 -2.32 -7.94 -30.53
C LEU A 24 -1.36 -7.86 -29.35
N ASN A 25 -0.12 -8.35 -29.48
CA ASN A 25 0.90 -8.28 -28.45
C ASN A 25 1.29 -6.82 -28.12
N GLU A 26 1.37 -5.93 -29.11
CA GLU A 26 1.59 -4.49 -28.89
C GLU A 26 0.39 -3.83 -28.21
N THR A 27 -0.82 -4.23 -28.58
CA THR A 27 -2.07 -3.73 -27.96
C THR A 27 -2.21 -4.23 -26.53
N GLU A 28 -1.93 -5.52 -26.26
CA GLU A 28 -1.86 -6.11 -24.92
C GLU A 28 -0.77 -5.43 -24.09
N LYS A 29 0.43 -5.28 -24.63
CA LYS A 29 1.53 -4.58 -23.97
C LYS A 29 1.18 -3.12 -23.69
N LYS A 30 0.43 -2.44 -24.57
CA LYS A 30 -0.06 -1.05 -24.39
C LYS A 30 -1.21 -0.95 -23.40
N ILE A 31 -2.06 -1.97 -23.29
CA ILE A 31 -3.12 -2.11 -22.27
C ILE A 31 -2.50 -2.44 -20.90
N GLU A 32 -1.38 -3.17 -20.86
CA GLU A 32 -0.58 -3.38 -19.65
C GLU A 32 0.19 -2.11 -19.20
N VAL A 33 0.33 -1.09 -20.06
CA VAL A 33 0.92 0.19 -19.65
C VAL A 33 -0.10 1.01 -18.85
N GLN A 34 0.07 0.93 -17.53
CA GLN A 34 -0.42 1.82 -16.47
C GLN A 34 -1.92 1.74 -16.13
N SER A 35 -2.35 0.64 -15.52
CA SER A 35 -3.26 0.82 -14.39
C SER A 35 -2.47 1.55 -13.30
N LYS A 36 -2.76 2.83 -13.07
CA LYS A 36 -2.15 3.54 -11.95
C LYS A 36 -2.58 2.84 -10.66
N ASP A 37 -1.63 2.31 -9.90
CA ASP A 37 -1.91 1.72 -8.60
C ASP A 37 -2.13 2.81 -7.55
N HIS A 38 -3.39 2.99 -7.16
CA HIS A 38 -3.82 3.94 -6.15
C HIS A 38 -4.10 3.27 -4.78
N SER A 39 -3.59 2.07 -4.55
CA SER A 39 -3.75 1.32 -3.29
C SER A 39 -3.32 2.12 -2.05
N HIS A 40 -2.26 2.92 -2.16
CA HIS A 40 -1.78 3.78 -1.08
C HIS A 40 -2.80 4.86 -0.68
N LEU A 41 -3.39 5.56 -1.64
CA LEU A 41 -4.44 6.56 -1.38
C LEU A 41 -5.68 5.90 -0.78
N ARG A 42 -6.03 4.71 -1.28
CA ARG A 42 -7.17 3.96 -0.77
C ARG A 42 -6.99 3.52 0.69
N LEU A 43 -5.81 3.06 1.06
CA LEU A 43 -5.50 2.74 2.45
C LEU A 43 -5.63 4.00 3.34
N LEU A 44 -5.10 5.14 2.88
CA LEU A 44 -5.24 6.40 3.61
C LEU A 44 -6.70 6.83 3.75
N ALA A 45 -7.51 6.73 2.71
CA ALA A 45 -8.94 7.04 2.75
C ALA A 45 -9.68 6.17 3.77
N LEU A 46 -9.40 4.86 3.82
CA LEU A 46 -10.00 3.95 4.80
C LEU A 46 -9.60 4.31 6.23
N LEU A 47 -8.34 4.62 6.47
CA LEU A 47 -7.85 5.00 7.80
C LEU A 47 -8.38 6.36 8.25
N GLN A 48 -8.59 7.29 7.31
CA GLN A 48 -9.25 8.55 7.59
C GLN A 48 -10.73 8.33 7.94
N GLN A 49 -11.45 7.54 7.15
CA GLN A 49 -12.87 7.25 7.37
C GLN A 49 -13.12 6.53 8.70
N SER A 50 -12.24 5.60 9.09
CA SER A 50 -12.45 4.82 10.31
C SER A 50 -11.96 5.51 11.57
N GLY A 51 -10.84 6.25 11.51
CA GLY A 51 -10.17 6.74 12.71
C GLY A 51 -9.61 8.16 12.63
N ARG A 52 -9.90 8.94 11.57
CA ARG A 52 -9.44 10.33 11.41
C ARG A 52 -7.91 10.50 11.41
N LEU A 53 -7.18 9.53 10.85
CA LEU A 53 -5.71 9.52 10.87
C LEU A 53 -5.08 10.76 10.21
N ILE A 54 -5.64 11.20 9.08
CA ILE A 54 -5.11 12.35 8.35
C ILE A 54 -5.34 13.62 9.16
N ASP A 55 -6.52 13.78 9.76
CA ASP A 55 -6.81 14.91 10.64
C ASP A 55 -5.81 14.95 11.81
N PHE A 56 -5.56 13.81 12.45
CA PHE A 56 -4.60 13.71 13.56
C PHE A 56 -3.19 14.18 13.18
N PHE A 57 -2.68 13.79 12.01
CA PHE A 57 -1.35 14.23 11.56
C PHE A 57 -1.31 15.65 11.02
N LYS A 58 -2.46 16.21 10.65
CA LYS A 58 -2.58 17.59 10.15
C LYS A 58 -2.86 18.61 11.25
N GLU A 59 -3.33 18.17 12.40
CA GLU A 59 -3.54 19.00 13.58
C GLU A 59 -2.21 19.50 14.14
N ASP A 60 -2.11 20.80 14.43
CA ASP A 60 -1.00 21.33 15.21
C ASP A 60 -1.27 21.06 16.69
N ILE A 61 -0.42 20.23 17.29
CA ILE A 61 -0.59 19.82 18.68
C ILE A 61 0.31 20.57 19.67
N HIS A 62 1.05 21.58 19.22
CA HIS A 62 2.05 22.27 20.05
C HIS A 62 1.47 22.86 21.34
N ASP A 63 0.27 23.41 21.27
CA ASP A 63 -0.39 24.09 22.39
C ASP A 63 -1.25 23.14 23.25
N PHE A 64 -1.36 21.85 22.91
CA PHE A 64 -2.10 20.89 23.71
C PHE A 64 -1.21 20.26 24.79
N THR A 65 -1.81 20.02 25.95
CA THR A 65 -1.17 19.22 27.01
C THR A 65 -1.17 17.74 26.67
N ASP A 66 -0.24 16.98 27.24
CA ASP A 66 -0.18 15.51 27.12
C ASP A 66 -1.52 14.83 27.49
N ALA A 67 -2.24 15.38 28.47
CA ALA A 67 -3.54 14.87 28.87
C ALA A 67 -4.61 15.06 27.78
N GLN A 68 -4.61 16.21 27.10
CA GLN A 68 -5.53 16.49 25.99
C GLN A 68 -5.21 15.63 24.76
N VAL A 69 -3.93 15.55 24.38
CA VAL A 69 -3.49 14.67 23.28
C VAL A 69 -3.83 13.21 23.61
N GLY A 70 -3.51 12.76 24.82
CA GLY A 70 -3.81 11.41 25.30
C GLY A 70 -5.31 11.10 25.35
N ALA A 71 -6.17 12.08 25.62
CA ALA A 71 -7.62 11.90 25.59
C ALA A 71 -8.13 11.68 24.16
N ALA A 72 -7.63 12.47 23.19
CA ALA A 72 -8.06 12.39 21.80
C ALA A 72 -7.47 11.16 21.06
N VAL A 73 -6.18 10.88 21.24
CA VAL A 73 -5.45 9.89 20.42
C VAL A 73 -5.87 8.45 20.70
N ARG A 74 -6.42 8.14 21.89
CA ARG A 74 -6.79 6.76 22.25
C ARG A 74 -7.82 6.17 21.29
N GLN A 75 -8.84 6.95 20.95
CA GLN A 75 -9.89 6.50 20.03
C GLN A 75 -9.33 6.35 18.60
N ILE A 76 -8.58 7.36 18.13
CA ILE A 76 -7.91 7.37 16.83
C ILE A 76 -7.00 6.13 16.68
N HIS A 77 -6.17 5.87 17.69
CA HIS A 77 -5.28 4.72 17.73
C HIS A 77 -6.05 3.39 17.68
N GLN A 78 -7.12 3.27 18.48
CA GLN A 78 -7.95 2.06 18.49
C GLN A 78 -8.60 1.79 17.13
N ASP A 79 -9.19 2.81 16.51
CA ASP A 79 -9.95 2.65 15.26
C ASP A 79 -9.02 2.41 14.07
N CYS A 80 -7.93 3.18 13.95
CA CYS A 80 -6.92 2.94 12.93
C CYS A 80 -6.24 1.58 13.10
N GLY A 81 -5.94 1.18 14.35
CA GLY A 81 -5.36 -0.13 14.65
C GLY A 81 -6.27 -1.27 14.22
N LYS A 82 -7.57 -1.18 14.51
CA LYS A 82 -8.58 -2.15 14.07
C LYS A 82 -8.65 -2.23 12.54
N SER A 83 -8.69 -1.10 11.85
CA SER A 83 -8.70 -1.09 10.38
C SER A 83 -7.43 -1.67 9.77
N LEU A 84 -6.24 -1.37 10.32
CA LEU A 84 -4.99 -1.98 9.85
C LEU A 84 -5.01 -3.51 10.02
N GLU A 85 -5.53 -3.99 11.15
CA GLU A 85 -5.66 -5.42 11.43
C GLU A 85 -6.58 -6.11 10.42
N GLU A 86 -7.72 -5.49 10.08
CA GLU A 86 -8.70 -6.03 9.14
C GLU A 86 -8.23 -6.00 7.68
N LEU A 87 -7.53 -4.93 7.26
CA LEU A 87 -7.15 -4.70 5.87
C LEU A 87 -5.82 -5.38 5.50
N VAL A 88 -4.81 -5.26 6.37
CA VAL A 88 -3.42 -5.62 6.05
C VAL A 88 -2.82 -6.62 7.04
N THR A 89 -3.28 -6.69 8.29
CA THR A 89 -2.75 -7.62 9.31
C THR A 89 -1.21 -7.58 9.38
N ILE A 90 -0.67 -6.65 10.16
CA ILE A 90 0.79 -6.45 10.24
C ILE A 90 1.33 -7.20 11.46
N ARG A 91 2.45 -7.92 11.29
CA ARG A 91 3.12 -8.65 12.38
C ARG A 91 4.64 -8.42 12.32
N PRO A 92 5.35 -8.65 13.44
CA PRO A 92 6.81 -8.61 13.43
C PRO A 92 7.39 -9.54 12.35
N LEU A 93 8.40 -9.05 11.63
CA LEU A 93 9.11 -9.87 10.65
C LEU A 93 10.05 -10.85 11.35
N MET A 94 10.78 -10.37 12.36
CA MET A 94 11.59 -11.18 13.27
C MET A 94 10.75 -11.61 14.49
N PRO A 95 10.73 -12.90 14.86
CA PRO A 95 10.06 -13.36 16.07
C PRO A 95 10.79 -12.98 17.36
N GLU A 96 12.11 -12.81 17.32
CA GLU A 96 12.93 -12.39 18.45
C GLU A 96 12.65 -10.94 18.81
N LYS A 97 12.62 -10.64 20.11
CA LYS A 97 12.33 -9.30 20.63
C LYS A 97 13.47 -8.34 20.36
N GLU A 98 13.16 -7.05 20.34
CA GLU A 98 14.20 -6.03 20.40
C GLU A 98 15.08 -6.23 21.64
N GLY A 99 16.39 -6.11 21.47
CA GLY A 99 17.40 -6.43 22.48
C GLY A 99 17.85 -7.90 22.50
N SER A 100 17.18 -8.82 21.80
CA SER A 100 17.65 -10.20 21.69
C SER A 100 18.90 -10.32 20.81
N THR A 101 19.86 -11.17 21.23
CA THR A 101 21.01 -11.53 20.41
C THR A 101 20.61 -12.59 19.38
N VAL A 102 20.95 -12.37 18.11
CA VAL A 102 20.63 -13.24 16.99
C VAL A 102 21.85 -13.49 16.11
N SER A 103 21.84 -14.61 15.39
CA SER A 103 22.81 -14.92 14.33
C SER A 103 22.17 -14.68 12.97
N VAL A 104 22.78 -13.82 12.15
CA VAL A 104 22.36 -13.55 10.79
C VAL A 104 23.17 -14.46 9.86
N PRO A 105 22.53 -15.44 9.20
CA PRO A 105 23.24 -16.46 8.43
C PRO A 105 23.85 -15.89 7.14
N LYS A 106 24.78 -16.65 6.55
CA LYS A 106 25.25 -16.38 5.18
C LYS A 106 24.10 -16.55 4.20
N GLY A 107 23.97 -15.63 3.25
CA GLY A 107 22.86 -15.62 2.28
C GLY A 107 21.52 -15.11 2.84
N TYR A 108 21.53 -14.36 3.95
CA TYR A 108 20.32 -13.67 4.43
C TYR A 108 19.73 -12.74 3.36
N ASP A 109 18.41 -12.55 3.39
CA ASP A 109 17.69 -11.63 2.51
C ASP A 109 17.89 -10.17 2.97
N PRO A 110 18.57 -9.31 2.19
CA PRO A 110 18.78 -7.90 2.55
C PRO A 110 17.50 -7.07 2.53
N ALA A 111 16.42 -7.54 1.88
CA ALA A 111 15.10 -6.91 1.96
C ALA A 111 14.41 -7.20 3.31
N ALA A 112 14.77 -8.30 3.97
CA ALA A 112 14.20 -8.69 5.26
C ALA A 112 15.06 -8.24 6.46
N ILE A 113 16.39 -8.29 6.34
CA ILE A 113 17.31 -8.00 7.44
C ILE A 113 18.28 -6.90 7.02
N LYS A 114 18.23 -5.76 7.70
CA LYS A 114 19.23 -4.69 7.54
C LYS A 114 20.32 -4.84 8.60
N VAL A 115 21.50 -5.28 8.20
CA VAL A 115 22.69 -5.33 9.08
C VAL A 115 23.33 -3.95 9.14
N SER A 116 23.67 -3.47 10.35
CA SER A 116 24.31 -2.17 10.57
C SER A 116 25.39 -2.25 11.65
N GLY A 117 26.29 -1.25 11.70
CA GLY A 117 27.40 -1.21 12.66
C GLY A 117 28.76 -1.56 12.05
N LYS A 118 29.72 -1.99 12.89
CA LYS A 118 31.06 -2.41 12.45
C LYS A 118 31.02 -3.82 11.85
N ILE A 119 30.69 -3.91 10.58
CA ILE A 119 30.65 -5.18 9.83
C ILE A 119 32.08 -5.55 9.43
N LYS A 120 32.58 -6.69 9.93
CA LYS A 120 33.88 -7.26 9.56
C LYS A 120 33.72 -8.73 9.20
N GLY A 121 34.42 -9.16 8.16
CA GLY A 121 34.35 -10.54 7.68
C GLY A 121 33.06 -10.84 6.91
N GLU A 122 32.84 -12.12 6.64
CA GLU A 122 31.61 -12.62 6.03
C GLU A 122 30.63 -13.15 7.09
N PRO A 123 29.32 -13.24 6.79
CA PRO A 123 28.39 -13.87 7.70
C PRO A 123 28.76 -15.36 7.94
N PRO A 124 28.33 -15.97 9.06
CA PRO A 124 27.28 -15.46 9.94
C PRO A 124 27.71 -14.28 10.81
N TYR A 125 26.85 -13.28 10.92
CA TYR A 125 27.07 -12.15 11.83
C TYR A 125 26.32 -12.39 13.14
N THR A 126 26.91 -12.02 14.26
CA THR A 126 26.20 -11.95 15.54
C THR A 126 25.84 -10.50 15.82
N GLY A 127 24.55 -10.25 16.10
CA GLY A 127 24.04 -8.91 16.37
C GLY A 127 22.90 -8.91 17.36
N VAL A 128 22.42 -7.72 17.69
CA VAL A 128 21.24 -7.50 18.54
C VAL A 128 20.11 -6.98 17.66
N VAL A 129 18.90 -7.51 17.84
CA VAL A 129 17.70 -6.99 17.16
C VAL A 129 17.42 -5.58 17.67
N VAL A 130 17.62 -4.58 16.82
CA VAL A 130 17.31 -3.17 17.14
C VAL A 130 15.83 -2.87 16.88
N HIS A 131 15.28 -3.43 15.81
CA HIS A 131 13.88 -3.32 15.46
C HIS A 131 13.46 -4.62 14.75
N GLN A 132 12.32 -5.20 15.12
CA GLN A 132 11.89 -6.51 14.61
C GLN A 132 11.48 -6.50 13.12
N GLY A 133 11.24 -5.31 12.58
CA GLY A 133 10.66 -5.13 11.25
C GLY A 133 9.17 -5.50 11.24
N TRP A 134 8.50 -5.17 10.15
CA TRP A 134 7.08 -5.42 9.98
C TRP A 134 6.83 -6.17 8.67
N LYS A 135 5.95 -7.16 8.72
CA LYS A 135 5.52 -7.94 7.56
C LYS A 135 4.00 -7.95 7.47
N ALA A 136 3.47 -7.55 6.31
CA ALA A 136 2.07 -7.72 5.99
C ALA A 136 1.75 -9.21 5.81
N HIS A 137 0.80 -9.71 6.59
CA HIS A 137 0.31 -11.09 6.52
C HIS A 137 -0.99 -11.20 5.72
N LYS A 138 -1.74 -10.11 5.61
CA LYS A 138 -2.93 -9.97 4.77
C LYS A 138 -2.72 -8.81 3.79
N ARG A 139 -3.33 -8.89 2.62
CA ARG A 139 -3.29 -7.81 1.60
C ARG A 139 -4.70 -7.62 1.04
N SER A 140 -5.64 -7.35 1.94
CA SER A 140 -7.08 -7.29 1.66
C SER A 140 -7.51 -5.83 1.60
N LEU A 141 -7.04 -5.13 0.58
CA LEU A 141 -7.54 -3.81 0.27
C LEU A 141 -8.71 -3.95 -0.73
N PRO A 142 -9.92 -3.43 -0.42
CA PRO A 142 -11.03 -3.45 -1.37
C PRO A 142 -10.60 -2.87 -2.71
N SER A 143 -11.00 -3.49 -3.83
CA SER A 143 -10.62 -3.04 -5.17
C SER A 143 -11.34 -1.76 -5.61
N LYS A 144 -12.40 -1.36 -4.91
CA LYS A 144 -13.22 -0.19 -5.19
C LYS A 144 -13.43 0.63 -3.92
N ILE A 145 -12.97 1.88 -3.94
CA ILE A 145 -13.47 2.97 -3.10
C ILE A 145 -13.70 4.10 -4.08
N GLY A 146 -14.97 4.38 -4.38
CA GLY A 146 -15.36 5.30 -5.44
C GLY A 146 -15.03 4.79 -6.84
N GLU A 147 -15.88 5.08 -7.82
CA GLU A 147 -15.48 4.98 -9.23
C GLU A 147 -14.38 6.00 -9.48
N ASP A 148 -13.30 5.52 -10.11
CA ASP A 148 -12.01 6.20 -10.30
C ASP A 148 -11.27 6.58 -9.01
N ALA A 149 -9.95 6.43 -9.07
CA ALA A 149 -9.06 6.84 -7.99
C ALA A 149 -9.09 8.36 -7.86
N SER A 150 -10.10 8.85 -7.16
CA SER A 150 -10.23 10.26 -6.83
C SER A 150 -9.06 10.67 -5.95
N GLU A 151 -8.43 11.79 -6.29
CA GLU A 151 -7.47 12.48 -5.42
C GLU A 151 -8.16 12.97 -4.12
N ILE A 152 -9.48 12.84 -4.04
CA ILE A 152 -10.30 13.13 -2.87
C ILE A 152 -10.33 11.91 -1.94
N LEU A 153 -9.62 11.98 -0.83
CA LEU A 153 -9.57 10.93 0.20
C LEU A 153 -10.81 10.91 1.10
N MET A 154 -11.42 12.07 1.31
CA MET A 154 -12.65 12.26 2.09
C MET A 154 -13.36 13.51 1.55
N PRO A 155 -14.69 13.47 1.30
CA PRO A 155 -15.42 14.65 0.85
C PRO A 155 -15.46 15.72 1.95
N ALA A 156 -15.56 16.99 1.56
CA ALA A 156 -15.89 18.05 2.49
C ALA A 156 -17.36 17.93 2.90
N GLU A 157 -17.64 18.02 4.20
CA GLU A 157 -19.00 18.01 4.76
C GLU A 157 -19.45 19.45 5.01
N ILE A 158 -20.61 19.81 4.46
CA ILE A 158 -21.16 21.18 4.53
C ILE A 158 -22.58 21.08 5.10
N GLU A 159 -22.79 21.68 6.27
CA GLU A 159 -24.13 21.86 6.84
C GLU A 159 -24.76 23.13 6.27
N VAL A 160 -25.90 23.01 5.59
CA VAL A 160 -26.65 24.16 5.07
C VAL A 160 -27.56 24.69 6.17
N LYS A 161 -27.38 25.96 6.55
CA LYS A 161 -28.33 26.68 7.41
C LYS A 161 -29.34 27.39 6.50
N ASN A 162 -30.63 27.07 6.66
CA ASN A 162 -31.69 27.77 5.92
C ASN A 162 -31.62 29.27 6.22
N GLY A 163 -31.56 30.08 5.17
CA GLY A 163 -31.58 31.55 5.25
C GLY A 163 -32.95 32.11 5.58
#